data_AF-W1YU66-F1
#
_entry.id   AF-W1YU66-F1
#
_cell.length_a   1.000
_cell.length_b   1.000
_cell.length_c   1.000
_cell.angle_alpha   90.00
_cell.angle_beta   90.00
_cell.angle_gamma   90.00
#
_symmetry.space_group_name_H-M   'P 1'
#
loop_
_entity.id
_entity.type
_entity.pdbx_description
1 polymer ?
#
loop_
_entity_poly.entity_id
_entity_poly.type
_entity_poly.pdbx_seq_one_letter_code
_entity_poly.pdbx_strand_id
1 'polypeptide(L)'
;GPDGTVEISVTSQTAGISTVTATINSSSQSRDVTFIADASTAQIADLVVIKDGSEADGAMANMLRVRVTDAFGNALTGQTVSVLAGNGATTAPTVTTQ
;
A
#
# COMPACT_ATOMS: atom_id res chain seq x y z
N GLY A 1 -19.19 -17.11 27.12
CA GLY A 1 -20.45 -17.17 27.88
C GLY A 1 -20.48 -18.43 28.71
N PRO A 2 -21.65 -19.06 28.93
CA PRO A 2 -21.78 -20.36 29.62
C PRO A 2 -21.00 -21.50 28.96
N ASP A 3 -20.56 -21.29 27.71
CA ASP A 3 -19.75 -22.16 26.86
C ASP A 3 -18.22 -21.99 27.05
N GLY A 4 -17.78 -21.04 27.88
CA GLY A 4 -16.36 -20.78 28.13
C GLY A 4 -15.65 -19.95 27.05
N THR A 5 -16.38 -19.41 26.06
CA THR A 5 -15.81 -18.57 24.99
C THR A 5 -15.70 -17.10 25.42
N VAL A 6 -14.60 -16.46 25.01
CA VAL A 6 -14.40 -15.01 25.06
C VAL A 6 -14.19 -14.51 23.63
N GLU A 7 -14.90 -13.45 23.26
CA GLU A 7 -14.74 -12.79 21.96
C GLU A 7 -14.09 -11.41 22.16
N ILE A 8 -13.11 -11.09 21.33
CA ILE A 8 -12.38 -9.82 21.37
C ILE A 8 -12.29 -9.30 19.94
N SER A 9 -12.76 -8.07 19.71
CA SER A 9 -12.58 -7.39 18.44
C SER A 9 -11.22 -6.69 18.41
N VAL A 10 -10.46 -6.89 17.33
CA VAL A 10 -9.18 -6.21 17.09
C VAL A 10 -9.32 -5.36 15.83
N THR A 11 -8.81 -4.13 15.90
CA THR A 11 -8.73 -3.22 14.76
C THR A 11 -7.31 -2.67 14.65
N SER A 12 -6.88 -2.34 13.44
CA SER A 12 -5.58 -1.74 13.17
C SER A 12 -5.72 -0.71 12.05
N GLN A 13 -5.04 0.43 12.20
CA GLN A 13 -4.88 1.41 11.12
C GLN A 13 -3.65 1.11 10.25
N THR A 14 -2.81 0.16 10.66
CA THR A 14 -1.62 -0.25 9.93
C THR A 14 -1.88 -1.59 9.26
N ALA A 15 -1.72 -1.63 7.93
CA ALA A 15 -1.76 -2.86 7.15
C ALA A 15 -0.55 -3.73 7.48
N GLY A 16 -0.77 -5.04 7.55
CA GLY A 16 0.26 -6.02 7.89
C GLY A 16 -0.25 -7.11 8.80
N ILE A 17 0.67 -8.01 9.15
CA ILE A 17 0.40 -9.13 10.05
C ILE A 17 0.54 -8.66 11.49
N SER A 18 -0.45 -8.97 12.32
CA SER A 18 -0.44 -8.79 13.76
C SER A 18 -0.71 -10.11 14.45
N THR A 19 0.15 -10.49 15.40
CA THR A 19 -0.03 -11.69 16.21
C THR A 19 -0.90 -11.37 17.43
N VAL A 20 -2.03 -12.06 17.56
CA VAL A 20 -2.91 -12.00 18.72
C VAL A 20 -2.61 -13.20 19.63
N THR A 21 -2.31 -12.95 20.90
CA THR A 21 -2.00 -13.99 21.88
C THR A 21 -3.03 -13.97 23.00
N ALA A 22 -3.68 -15.12 23.23
CA ALA A 22 -4.55 -15.35 24.38
C ALA A 22 -3.76 -16.12 25.45
N THR A 23 -3.88 -15.70 26.71
CA THR A 23 -3.22 -16.35 27.84
C THR A 23 -4.22 -16.63 28.95
N ILE A 24 -4.18 -17.84 29.50
CA ILE A 24 -4.94 -18.22 30.70
C ILE A 24 -4.03 -19.03 31.63
N ASN A 25 -3.84 -18.53 32.85
CA ASN A 25 -2.85 -19.06 33.80
C ASN A 25 -1.47 -19.21 33.12
N SER A 26 -0.95 -20.44 33.05
CA SER A 26 0.33 -20.77 32.41
C SER A 26 0.19 -21.26 30.95
N SER A 27 -1.00 -21.18 30.35
CA SER A 27 -1.26 -21.57 28.97
C SER A 27 -1.35 -20.35 28.06
N SER A 28 -0.84 -20.49 26.83
CA SER A 28 -0.91 -19.45 25.81
C SER A 28 -1.19 -20.02 24.43
N GLN A 29 -1.91 -19.27 23.61
CA GLN A 29 -2.14 -19.60 22.21
C GLN A 29 -2.09 -18.32 21.38
N SER A 30 -1.39 -18.37 20.25
CA SER A 30 -1.26 -17.24 19.34
C SER A 30 -1.86 -17.55 17.97
N ARG A 31 -2.39 -16.52 17.31
CA ARG A 31 -2.87 -16.54 15.93
C ARG A 31 -2.51 -15.25 15.24
N ASP A 32 -2.18 -15.34 13.96
CA ASP A 32 -1.91 -14.17 13.14
C ASP A 32 -3.19 -13.66 12.49
N VAL A 33 -3.31 -12.33 12.44
CA VAL A 33 -4.37 -11.59 11.76
C VAL A 33 -3.71 -10.67 10.74
N THR A 34 -4.20 -10.69 9.50
CA THR A 34 -3.70 -9.82 8.43
C THR A 34 -4.65 -8.65 8.24
N PHE A 35 -4.18 -7.43 8.50
CA PHE A 35 -4.87 -6.20 8.16
C PHE A 35 -4.45 -5.75 6.76
N ILE A 36 -5.41 -5.37 5.92
CA ILE A 36 -5.20 -4.99 4.52
C ILE A 36 -5.43 -3.48 4.38
N ALA A 37 -4.59 -2.82 3.58
CA ALA A 37 -4.72 -1.39 3.29
C ALA A 37 -6.06 -1.09 2.60
N ASP A 38 -6.63 0.09 2.86
CA ASP A 38 -7.92 0.48 2.31
C ASP A 38 -7.79 1.11 0.92
N ALA A 39 -8.15 0.34 -0.12
CA ALA A 39 -8.11 0.81 -1.50
C ALA A 39 -9.16 1.88 -1.84
N SER A 40 -10.23 2.00 -1.03
CA SER A 40 -11.25 3.02 -1.26
C SER A 40 -10.78 4.43 -0.90
N THR A 41 -9.77 4.53 -0.03
CA THR A 41 -9.16 5.80 0.41
C THR A 41 -7.76 6.00 -0.19
N ALA A 42 -7.47 5.34 -1.31
CA ALA A 42 -6.19 5.45 -1.99
C ALA A 42 -5.90 6.90 -2.44
N GLN A 43 -4.67 7.35 -2.17
CA GLN A 43 -4.15 8.66 -2.49
C GLN A 43 -2.70 8.57 -2.96
N ILE A 44 -2.28 9.52 -3.81
CA ILE A 44 -0.88 9.66 -4.20
C ILE A 44 -0.14 10.30 -3.03
N ALA A 45 0.73 9.52 -2.38
CA ALA A 45 1.55 10.00 -1.28
C ALA A 45 2.83 10.68 -1.77
N ASP A 46 3.40 10.20 -2.88
CA ASP A 46 4.63 10.74 -3.45
C ASP A 46 4.68 10.53 -4.96
N LEU A 47 5.29 11.47 -5.67
CA LEU A 47 5.56 11.40 -7.11
C LEU A 47 6.94 12.01 -7.38
N VAL A 48 7.87 11.15 -7.77
CA VAL A 48 9.27 11.54 -8.03
C VAL A 48 9.68 11.19 -9.45
N VAL A 49 10.50 12.05 -10.04
CA VAL A 49 11.15 11.78 -11.32
C VAL A 49 12.42 10.98 -11.04
N ILE A 50 12.52 9.79 -11.63
CA ILE A 50 13.69 8.90 -11.47
C ILE A 50 14.60 8.92 -12.70
N LYS A 51 14.10 9.38 -13.84
CA LYS A 51 14.89 9.69 -15.03
C LYS A 51 14.29 10.91 -15.73
N ASP A 52 15.11 11.95 -15.86
CA ASP A 52 14.78 13.18 -16.57
C ASP A 52 15.80 13.48 -17.68
N GLY A 53 15.45 14.39 -18.59
CA GLY A 53 16.31 14.84 -19.68
C GLY A 53 16.49 13.83 -20.81
N SER A 54 15.56 12.88 -20.96
CA SER A 54 15.56 11.96 -22.11
C SER A 54 15.47 12.73 -23.42
N GLU A 55 16.17 12.26 -24.45
CA GLU A 55 16.12 12.86 -25.78
C GLU A 55 14.68 12.86 -26.31
N ALA A 56 14.26 13.95 -26.95
CA ALA A 56 12.94 14.08 -27.55
C ALA A 56 12.86 13.34 -28.91
N ASP A 57 13.43 12.13 -28.96
CA ASP A 57 13.51 11.27 -30.15
C ASP A 57 12.30 10.33 -30.30
N GLY A 58 11.42 10.30 -29.29
CA GLY A 58 10.26 9.42 -29.22
C GLY A 58 10.61 7.95 -28.88
N ALA A 59 11.89 7.62 -28.69
CA ALA A 59 12.38 6.31 -28.30
C ALA A 59 12.75 6.25 -26.81
N MET A 60 13.22 7.36 -26.24
CA MET A 60 13.55 7.48 -24.82
C MET A 60 12.46 8.21 -24.04
N ALA A 61 11.94 7.57 -22.97
CA ALA A 61 10.97 8.18 -22.08
C ALA A 61 11.60 8.61 -20.74
N ASN A 62 11.11 9.71 -20.19
CA ASN A 62 11.30 10.04 -18.79
C ASN A 62 10.54 9.03 -17.92
N MET A 63 11.13 8.70 -16.77
CA MET A 63 10.57 7.72 -15.85
C MET A 63 10.19 8.42 -14.55
N LEU A 64 8.97 8.15 -14.09
CA LEU A 64 8.46 8.60 -12.81
C LEU A 64 8.19 7.39 -11.92
N ARG A 65 8.29 7.60 -10.61
CA ARG A 65 7.83 6.67 -9.59
C ARG A 65 6.75 7.35 -8.77
N VAL A 66 5.59 6.71 -8.66
CA VAL A 66 4.48 7.13 -7.79
C VAL A 66 4.39 6.15 -6.63
N ARG A 67 4.20 6.67 -5.42
CA ARG A 67 3.82 5.89 -4.25
C ARG A 67 2.36 6.16 -3.95
N VAL A 68 1.55 5.10 -3.90
CA VAL A 68 0.14 5.17 -3.55
C VAL A 68 -0.03 4.59 -2.14
N THR A 69 -0.72 5.34 -1.27
CA THR A 69 -1.07 4.89 0.07
C THR A 69 -2.56 5.07 0.34
N ASP A 70 -3.10 4.43 1.37
CA ASP A 70 -4.44 4.76 1.86
C ASP A 70 -4.40 6.05 2.70
N ALA A 71 -5.55 6.44 3.27
CA ALA A 71 -5.65 7.61 4.13
C ALA A 71 -4.77 7.55 5.40
N PHE A 72 -4.39 6.34 5.84
CA PHE A 72 -3.55 6.11 7.01
C PHE A 72 -2.06 5.91 6.66
N GLY A 73 -1.70 5.97 5.38
CA GLY A 73 -0.32 5.84 4.91
C GLY A 73 0.13 4.41 4.61
N ASN A 74 -0.78 3.44 4.59
CA ASN A 74 -0.45 2.07 4.21
C ASN A 74 -0.24 1.98 2.70
N ALA A 75 0.86 1.36 2.26
CA ALA A 75 1.16 1.20 0.85
C ALA A 75 0.13 0.30 0.15
N LEU A 76 -0.35 0.72 -1.03
CA LEU A 76 -1.21 -0.09 -1.87
C LEU A 76 -0.43 -0.61 -3.07
N THR A 77 -0.38 -1.93 -3.22
CA THR A 77 0.25 -2.58 -4.37
C THR A 77 -0.72 -2.77 -5.53
N GLY A 78 -0.27 -2.61 -6.78
CA GLY A 78 -1.04 -2.93 -7.98
C GLY A 78 -1.99 -1.83 -8.47
N GLN A 79 -1.85 -0.61 -7.93
CA GLN A 79 -2.68 0.52 -8.35
C GLN A 79 -2.20 1.05 -9.71
N THR A 80 -3.13 1.18 -10.66
CA THR A 80 -2.86 1.83 -11.95
C THR A 80 -2.87 3.35 -11.78
N VAL A 81 -1.75 4.00 -12.12
CA VAL A 81 -1.64 5.46 -12.11
C VAL A 81 -1.33 5.94 -13.52
N SER A 82 -2.17 6.84 -14.03
CA SER A 82 -1.95 7.52 -15.32
C SER A 82 -1.27 8.87 -15.09
N VAL A 83 -0.15 9.09 -15.76
CA VAL A 83 0.60 10.35 -15.74
C VAL A 83 0.58 10.95 -17.15
N LEU A 84 0.32 12.26 -17.24
CA LEU A 84 0.38 13.01 -18.49
C LEU A 84 1.36 14.18 -18.32
N ALA A 85 2.32 14.30 -19.23
CA ALA A 85 3.20 15.46 -19.28
C ALA A 85 2.51 16.62 -20.03
N GLY A 86 2.44 17.79 -19.41
CA GLY A 86 1.75 18.97 -19.98
C GLY A 86 2.40 19.55 -21.25
N ASN A 87 3.59 19.07 -21.61
CA ASN A 87 4.34 19.44 -22.82
C ASN A 87 4.25 18.39 -23.94
N GLY A 88 3.40 17.36 -23.80
CA GLY A 88 3.22 16.32 -24.82
C GLY A 88 4.31 15.24 -24.86
N ALA A 89 5.22 15.21 -23.87
CA ALA A 89 6.22 14.16 -23.73
C ALA A 89 5.60 12.83 -23.28
N THR A 90 6.06 11.71 -23.84
CA THR A 90 5.62 10.36 -23.45
C THR A 90 6.31 9.94 -22.16
N THR A 91 5.53 9.67 -21.11
CA THR A 91 6.01 9.01 -19.89
C THR A 91 5.60 7.54 -19.91
N ALA A 92 6.49 6.62 -19.55
CA ALA A 92 6.11 5.21 -19.43
C ALA A 92 5.05 5.05 -18.31
N PRO A 93 3.86 4.45 -18.58
CA PRO A 93 2.73 4.50 -17.65
C PRO A 93 2.75 3.43 -16.54
N THR A 94 3.75 2.55 -16.49
CA THR A 94 3.70 1.44 -15.53
C THR A 94 4.42 1.82 -14.25
N VAL A 95 3.66 2.38 -13.32
CA VAL A 95 4.13 2.56 -11.95
C VAL A 95 3.74 1.33 -11.13
N THR A 96 4.72 0.50 -10.80
CA THR A 96 4.58 -0.50 -9.74
C THR A 96 4.81 0.17 -8.40
N THR A 97 3.74 0.33 -7.66
CA THR A 97 3.73 0.61 -6.23
C THR A 97 4.48 -0.50 -5.48
N GLN A 98 5.52 -0.14 -4.72
CA GLN A 98 6.25 -1.02 -3.80
C GLN A 98 5.81 -0.78 -2.36
#